data_AF-A0A0Q5GZA4-F1
#
_entry.id   AF-A0A0Q5GZA4-F1
#
_cell.length_a   1.000
_cell.length_b   1.000
_cell.length_c   1.000
_cell.angle_alpha   90.00
_cell.angle_beta   90.00
_cell.angle_gamma   90.00
#
_symmetry.space_group_name_H-M   'P 1'
#
loop_
_entity.id
_entity.type
_entity.pdbx_description
1 polymer ?
#
loop_
_entity_poly.entity_id
_entity_poly.type
_entity_poly.pdbx_seq_one_letter_code
_entity_poly.pdbx_strand_id
1 'polypeptide(L)'
;MQARYFAWQAQGLRIGYSIDGPRIGGRASSIALSGAVYGKQRLRERSVAGTLGYPRTDVYEAVATHVDADNRMTYPFMGEAPSASGAGLSLAATLPLLDAWTLRLQAEDLASRLRWNNLPVNTESPNSNATSYDENGYINYQPLLSGRKQQVERSFRIPRYTAAALDYRYQDWGASVQVARYAGETVPTFSVSRRFGWLTVRANVETRFDSAGIGLEVGNLRLMLQSDKLDLDRARARSLQLHYHLSF
;
A
#
# COMPACT_ATOMS: atom_id res chain seq x y z
N MET A 1 19.73 3.14 -16.81
CA MET A 1 18.90 3.74 -15.73
C MET A 1 17.48 3.21 -15.84
N GLN A 2 16.79 2.95 -14.72
CA GLN A 2 15.40 2.50 -14.72
C GLN A 2 14.60 3.26 -13.65
N ALA A 3 13.47 3.84 -14.04
CA ALA A 3 12.50 4.46 -13.15
C ALA A 3 11.15 3.79 -13.34
N ARG A 4 10.41 3.56 -12.24
CA ARG A 4 9.08 2.95 -12.26
C ARG A 4 8.14 3.67 -11.32
N TYR A 5 6.93 3.91 -11.79
CA TYR A 5 5.80 4.40 -11.03
C TYR A 5 4.65 3.40 -11.15
N PHE A 6 4.02 3.08 -10.03
CA PHE A 6 2.88 2.18 -9.97
C PHE A 6 1.87 2.72 -8.96
N ALA A 7 0.65 2.94 -9.41
CA ALA A 7 -0.45 3.35 -8.56
C ALA A 7 -1.74 2.66 -8.99
N TRP A 8 -2.55 2.28 -8.00
CA TRP A 8 -3.86 1.70 -8.24
C TRP A 8 -4.86 2.22 -7.22
N GLN A 9 -6.14 2.13 -7.57
CA GLN A 9 -7.26 2.49 -6.70
C GLN A 9 -8.41 1.51 -6.98
N ALA A 10 -9.22 1.21 -5.98
CA ALA A 10 -10.48 0.49 -6.17
C ALA A 10 -11.55 1.02 -5.21
N GLN A 11 -12.81 0.77 -5.56
CA GLN A 11 -13.94 0.89 -4.64
C GLN A 11 -14.51 -0.49 -4.42
N GLY A 12 -14.94 -0.83 -3.22
CA GLY A 12 -15.40 -2.19 -2.96
C GLY A 12 -16.40 -2.30 -1.82
N LEU A 13 -17.04 -3.45 -1.76
CA LEU A 13 -17.87 -3.89 -0.65
C LEU A 13 -17.14 -5.01 0.06
N ARG A 14 -17.10 -4.95 1.39
CA ARG A 14 -16.56 -6.02 2.24
C ARG A 14 -17.69 -6.56 3.11
N ILE A 15 -17.83 -7.87 3.14
CA ILE A 15 -18.77 -8.59 3.99
C ILE A 15 -17.96 -9.50 4.90
N GLY A 16 -18.25 -9.46 6.19
CA GLY A 16 -17.58 -10.27 7.20
C GLY A 16 -18.57 -11.04 8.04
N TYR A 17 -18.15 -12.22 8.49
CA TYR A 17 -18.88 -13.02 9.46
C TYR A 17 -17.93 -13.40 10.59
N SER A 18 -18.40 -13.24 11.82
CA SER A 18 -17.67 -13.63 13.03
C SER A 18 -18.37 -14.81 13.67
N ILE A 19 -17.59 -15.84 14.01
CA ILE A 19 -18.03 -16.98 14.79
C ILE A 19 -17.34 -16.99 16.14
N ASP A 20 -18.08 -17.36 17.17
CA ASP A 20 -17.50 -17.76 18.44
C ASP A 20 -16.79 -19.09 18.24
N GLY A 21 -15.51 -19.12 18.60
CA GLY A 21 -14.68 -20.31 18.58
C GLY A 21 -14.70 -21.03 19.94
N PRO A 22 -13.73 -21.94 20.17
CA PRO A 22 -13.62 -22.63 21.46
C PRO A 22 -13.41 -21.65 22.61
N ARG A 23 -13.84 -22.07 23.81
CA ARG A 23 -13.56 -21.33 25.03
C ARG A 23 -12.12 -21.59 25.47
N ILE A 24 -11.36 -20.52 25.65
CA ILE A 24 -9.98 -20.55 26.18
C ILE A 24 -10.03 -19.77 27.50
N GLY A 25 -9.57 -20.37 28.60
CA GLY A 25 -9.67 -19.75 29.93
C GLY A 25 -11.10 -19.34 30.31
N GLY A 26 -12.11 -20.10 29.90
CA GLY A 26 -13.53 -19.80 30.17
C GLY A 26 -14.17 -18.71 29.30
N ARG A 27 -13.40 -18.06 28.41
CA ARG A 27 -13.87 -16.98 27.53
C ARG A 27 -13.94 -17.46 26.08
N ALA A 28 -14.98 -17.05 25.35
CA ALA A 28 -15.12 -17.41 23.95
C ALA A 28 -14.03 -16.71 23.12
N SER A 29 -13.34 -17.48 22.28
CA SER A 29 -12.56 -16.92 21.17
C SER A 29 -13.50 -16.42 20.07
N SER A 30 -13.02 -15.52 19.22
CA SER A 30 -13.74 -15.07 18.02
C SER A 30 -12.86 -15.24 16.81
N ILE A 31 -13.42 -15.79 15.73
CA ILE A 31 -12.77 -15.88 14.43
C ILE A 31 -13.67 -15.17 13.43
N ALA A 32 -13.11 -14.21 12.71
CA ALA A 32 -13.80 -13.46 11.66
C ALA A 32 -13.20 -13.78 10.30
N LEU A 33 -14.06 -14.15 9.36
CA LEU A 33 -13.73 -14.29 7.95
C LEU A 33 -14.42 -13.15 7.19
N SER A 34 -13.72 -12.50 6.28
CA SER A 34 -14.34 -11.51 5.40
C SER A 34 -13.92 -11.67 3.95
N GLY A 35 -14.86 -11.40 3.06
CA GLY A 35 -14.66 -11.32 1.62
C GLY A 35 -14.88 -9.89 1.14
N ALA A 36 -14.06 -9.44 0.20
CA ALA A 36 -14.21 -8.16 -0.46
C ALA A 36 -14.37 -8.36 -1.96
N VAL A 37 -15.24 -7.56 -2.57
CA VAL A 37 -15.36 -7.42 -4.03
C VAL A 37 -15.00 -6.00 -4.43
N TYR A 38 -14.21 -5.85 -5.48
CA TYR A 38 -13.63 -4.58 -5.92
C TYR A 38 -14.09 -4.23 -7.33
N GLY A 39 -14.70 -3.06 -7.47
CA GLY A 39 -15.09 -2.42 -8.73
C GLY A 39 -14.46 -1.04 -8.91
N LYS A 40 -14.78 -0.38 -10.03
CA LYS A 40 -14.29 0.97 -10.39
C LYS A 40 -12.77 1.12 -10.20
N GLN A 41 -12.03 0.09 -10.56
CA GLN A 41 -10.60 0.05 -10.34
C GLN A 41 -9.90 1.03 -11.28
N ARG A 42 -8.83 1.65 -10.80
CA ARG A 42 -7.93 2.48 -11.59
C ARG A 42 -6.53 1.94 -11.48
N LEU A 43 -5.79 2.00 -12.57
CA LEU A 43 -4.41 1.57 -12.64
C LEU A 43 -3.64 2.58 -13.48
N ARG A 44 -2.52 3.04 -12.94
CA ARG A 44 -1.51 3.79 -13.68
C ARG A 44 -0.15 3.16 -13.38
N GLU A 45 0.49 2.66 -14.43
CA GLU A 45 1.86 2.18 -14.39
C GLU A 45 2.67 2.94 -15.44
N ARG A 46 3.81 3.48 -15.03
CA ARG A 46 4.78 4.07 -15.95
C ARG A 46 6.14 3.48 -15.67
N SER A 47 6.88 3.15 -16.71
CA SER A 47 8.30 2.83 -16.58
C SER A 47 9.09 3.50 -17.68
N VAL A 48 10.29 3.95 -17.33
CA VAL A 48 11.29 4.43 -18.28
C VAL A 48 12.56 3.64 -18.01
N ALA A 49 13.08 2.99 -19.04
CA ALA A 49 14.35 2.29 -18.99
C ALA A 49 15.19 2.71 -20.19
N GLY A 50 16.48 2.93 -19.99
CA GLY A 50 17.34 3.35 -21.08
C GLY A 50 18.82 3.39 -20.72
N THR A 51 19.61 3.63 -21.75
CA THR A 51 21.07 3.73 -21.70
C THR A 51 21.52 4.98 -22.44
N LEU A 52 22.55 5.62 -21.91
CA LEU A 52 23.29 6.68 -22.58
C LEU A 52 24.71 6.17 -22.79
N GLY A 53 25.20 6.27 -24.02
CA GLY A 53 26.52 5.80 -24.41
C GLY A 53 27.28 6.85 -25.21
N TYR A 54 28.61 6.75 -25.17
CA TYR A 54 29.53 7.50 -26.02
C TYR A 54 30.34 6.49 -26.84
N PRO A 55 29.73 5.87 -27.87
CA PRO A 55 30.34 4.73 -28.56
C PRO A 55 31.57 5.10 -29.38
N ARG A 56 31.69 6.36 -29.83
CA ARG A 56 32.81 6.90 -30.60
C ARG A 56 33.04 8.35 -30.24
N THR A 57 34.22 8.88 -30.55
CA THR A 57 34.50 10.32 -30.51
C THR A 57 33.37 11.05 -31.23
N ASP A 58 32.79 12.03 -30.55
CA ASP A 58 31.75 12.93 -31.07
C ASP A 58 30.40 12.29 -31.40
N VAL A 59 30.14 11.07 -30.89
CA VAL A 59 28.85 10.39 -31.04
C VAL A 59 28.27 10.08 -29.67
N TYR A 60 27.09 10.63 -29.39
CA TYR A 60 26.26 10.24 -28.25
C TYR A 60 25.10 9.37 -28.73
N GLU A 61 24.89 8.25 -28.07
CA GLU A 61 23.74 7.36 -28.29
C GLU A 61 22.86 7.37 -27.06
N ALA A 62 21.58 7.73 -27.24
CA ALA A 62 20.58 7.63 -26.19
C ALA A 62 19.44 6.75 -26.67
N VAL A 63 19.25 5.63 -25.99
CA VAL A 63 18.13 4.72 -26.21
C VAL A 63 17.31 4.68 -24.94
N ALA A 64 16.04 5.02 -25.04
CA ALA A 64 15.10 4.83 -23.95
C ALA A 64 13.84 4.13 -24.44
N THR A 65 13.19 3.44 -23.52
CA THR A 65 11.88 2.83 -23.68
C THR A 65 11.01 3.32 -22.55
N HIS A 66 9.92 4.00 -22.91
CA HIS A 66 8.86 4.44 -22.04
C HIS A 66 7.66 3.51 -22.23
N VAL A 67 7.17 2.92 -21.14
CA VAL A 67 5.94 2.14 -21.13
C VAL A 67 4.94 2.82 -20.22
N ASP A 68 3.74 3.03 -20.75
CA ASP A 68 2.66 3.71 -20.07
C ASP A 68 1.37 2.88 -20.14
N ALA A 69 0.93 2.37 -19.00
CA ALA A 69 -0.33 1.64 -18.88
C ALA A 69 -1.31 2.46 -18.04
N ASP A 70 -2.46 2.80 -18.62
CA ASP A 70 -3.51 3.55 -17.95
C ASP A 70 -4.88 3.11 -18.42
N ASN A 71 -5.75 2.73 -17.48
CA ASN A 71 -7.12 2.35 -17.80
C ASN A 71 -8.03 3.53 -18.19
N ARG A 72 -7.51 4.76 -18.19
CA ARG A 72 -8.15 5.98 -18.73
C ARG A 72 -7.59 6.42 -20.07
N MET A 73 -6.54 5.79 -20.57
CA MET A 73 -5.97 6.14 -21.87
C MET A 73 -6.93 5.75 -22.98
N THR A 74 -7.08 6.62 -23.98
CA THR A 74 -7.87 6.37 -25.19
C THR A 74 -6.99 6.60 -26.41
N TYR A 75 -7.26 5.86 -27.49
CA TYR A 75 -6.63 6.08 -28.79
C TYR A 75 -7.56 5.60 -29.94
N PRO A 76 -7.39 6.11 -31.18
CA PRO A 76 -8.40 5.98 -32.24
C PRO A 76 -8.76 4.56 -32.68
N PHE A 77 -7.88 3.58 -32.45
CA PHE A 77 -8.02 2.18 -32.85
C PHE A 77 -8.07 1.24 -31.63
N MET A 78 -8.57 1.74 -30.50
CA MET A 78 -8.83 0.93 -29.33
C MET A 78 -10.00 -0.01 -29.61
N GLY A 79 -9.88 -1.28 -29.19
CA GLY A 79 -10.96 -2.25 -29.26
C GLY A 79 -11.98 -2.02 -28.15
N GLU A 80 -12.34 -3.10 -27.45
CA GLU A 80 -13.27 -3.04 -26.32
C GLU A 80 -12.80 -2.09 -25.21
N ALA A 81 -13.76 -1.51 -24.49
CA ALA A 81 -13.47 -0.63 -23.37
C ALA A 81 -12.70 -1.36 -22.25
N PRO A 82 -11.76 -0.69 -21.56
CA PRO A 82 -11.07 -1.27 -20.42
C PRO A 82 -12.07 -1.65 -19.31
N SER A 83 -11.97 -2.86 -18.80
CA SER A 83 -12.79 -3.35 -17.68
C SER A 83 -11.93 -3.87 -16.56
N ALA A 84 -12.44 -3.82 -15.33
CA ALA A 84 -11.69 -4.26 -14.17
C ALA A 84 -12.58 -4.91 -13.10
N SER A 85 -12.08 -5.98 -12.50
CA SER A 85 -12.76 -6.73 -11.44
C SER A 85 -11.76 -7.28 -10.45
N GLY A 86 -12.21 -7.60 -9.24
CA GLY A 86 -11.32 -8.13 -8.24
C GLY A 86 -12.02 -8.59 -6.98
N ALA A 87 -11.33 -9.43 -6.24
CA ALA A 87 -11.80 -9.95 -4.97
C ALA A 87 -10.64 -10.14 -3.99
N GLY A 88 -10.98 -10.17 -2.71
CA GLY A 88 -10.05 -10.38 -1.60
C GLY A 88 -10.70 -11.21 -0.50
N LEU A 89 -9.88 -11.94 0.26
CA LEU A 89 -10.27 -12.69 1.44
C LEU A 89 -9.33 -12.36 2.60
N SER A 90 -9.92 -12.06 3.76
CA SER A 90 -9.20 -11.70 4.99
C SER A 90 -9.69 -12.52 6.17
N LEU A 91 -8.80 -12.74 7.14
CA LEU A 91 -9.06 -13.48 8.38
C LEU A 91 -8.63 -12.62 9.57
N ALA A 92 -9.40 -12.66 10.65
CA ALA A 92 -8.98 -12.16 11.95
C ALA A 92 -9.37 -13.15 13.05
N ALA A 93 -8.61 -13.19 14.13
CA ALA A 93 -8.92 -13.98 15.30
C ALA A 93 -8.59 -13.22 16.58
N THR A 94 -9.43 -13.37 17.61
CA THR A 94 -9.20 -12.87 18.97
C THR A 94 -9.28 -14.05 19.92
N LEU A 95 -8.15 -14.34 20.57
CA LEU A 95 -7.96 -15.52 21.42
C LEU A 95 -7.69 -15.05 22.86
N PRO A 96 -8.65 -15.20 23.80
CA PRO A 96 -8.44 -14.85 25.21
C PRO A 96 -7.62 -15.95 25.90
N LEU A 97 -6.29 -15.86 25.84
CA LEU A 97 -5.39 -16.90 26.33
C LEU A 97 -5.52 -17.13 27.85
N LEU A 98 -5.60 -16.05 28.62
CA LEU A 98 -5.77 -16.00 30.08
C LEU A 98 -6.62 -14.77 30.44
N ASP A 99 -6.99 -14.60 31.70
CA ASP A 99 -7.84 -13.48 32.15
C ASP A 99 -7.34 -12.11 31.69
N ALA A 100 -6.03 -11.88 31.83
CA ALA A 100 -5.37 -10.63 31.46
C ALA A 100 -4.79 -10.62 30.03
N TRP A 101 -4.68 -11.77 29.36
CA TRP A 101 -3.93 -11.90 28.11
C TRP A 101 -4.84 -12.20 26.92
N THR A 102 -4.69 -11.44 25.84
CA THR A 102 -5.43 -11.64 24.59
C THR A 102 -4.46 -11.65 23.41
N LEU A 103 -4.51 -12.68 22.58
CA LEU A 103 -3.79 -12.74 21.32
C LEU A 103 -4.74 -12.36 20.18
N ARG A 104 -4.38 -11.33 19.42
CA ARG A 104 -5.08 -10.93 18.20
C ARG A 104 -4.24 -11.26 16.98
N LEU A 105 -4.86 -11.95 16.03
CA LEU A 105 -4.26 -12.28 14.74
C LEU A 105 -5.08 -11.60 13.64
N GLN A 106 -4.40 -11.04 12.65
CA GLN A 106 -5.03 -10.45 11.48
C GLN A 106 -4.23 -10.81 10.24
N ALA A 107 -4.94 -11.17 9.18
CA ALA A 107 -4.37 -11.40 7.87
C ALA A 107 -5.32 -10.85 6.80
N GLU A 108 -4.98 -9.70 6.24
CA GLU A 108 -5.72 -9.06 5.17
C GLU A 108 -5.21 -9.52 3.80
N ASP A 109 -6.15 -9.70 2.87
CA ASP A 109 -5.88 -10.05 1.48
C ASP A 109 -5.05 -11.35 1.32
N LEU A 110 -5.25 -12.32 2.22
CA LEU A 110 -4.65 -13.67 2.19
C LEU A 110 -4.68 -14.27 0.78
N ALA A 111 -5.84 -14.16 0.16
CA ALA A 111 -6.02 -14.34 -1.26
C ALA A 111 -6.64 -13.05 -1.82
N SER A 112 -5.96 -12.43 -2.77
CA SER A 112 -6.50 -11.29 -3.50
C SER A 112 -6.09 -11.35 -4.97
N ARG A 113 -6.97 -10.84 -5.83
CA ARG A 113 -6.66 -10.64 -7.25
C ARG A 113 -7.48 -9.48 -7.78
N LEU A 114 -6.79 -8.50 -8.34
CA LEU A 114 -7.35 -7.48 -9.21
C LEU A 114 -6.98 -7.83 -10.65
N ARG A 115 -7.91 -7.69 -11.58
CA ARG A 115 -7.71 -7.97 -13.01
C ARG A 115 -8.22 -6.79 -13.82
N TRP A 116 -7.41 -6.35 -14.77
CA TRP A 116 -7.79 -5.42 -15.82
C TRP A 116 -7.77 -6.16 -17.15
N ASN A 117 -8.88 -6.11 -17.86
CA ASN A 117 -8.98 -6.58 -19.23
C ASN A 117 -8.97 -5.37 -20.16
N ASN A 118 -8.45 -5.56 -21.36
CA ASN A 118 -8.35 -4.52 -22.37
C ASN A 118 -7.61 -3.26 -21.88
N LEU A 119 -6.61 -3.43 -20.98
CA LEU A 119 -5.84 -2.33 -20.42
C LEU A 119 -5.00 -1.68 -21.51
N PRO A 120 -5.22 -0.39 -21.83
CA PRO A 120 -4.44 0.33 -22.81
C PRO A 120 -2.99 0.49 -22.33
N VAL A 121 -2.05 0.16 -23.22
CA VAL A 121 -0.62 0.31 -23.02
C VAL A 121 -0.02 1.01 -24.23
N ASN A 122 0.72 2.07 -23.98
CA ASN A 122 1.54 2.75 -24.96
C ASN A 122 3.01 2.49 -24.65
N THR A 123 3.74 1.98 -25.63
CA THR A 123 5.21 1.83 -25.55
C THR A 123 5.83 2.77 -26.55
N GLU A 124 6.76 3.60 -26.11
CA GLU A 124 7.48 4.57 -26.93
C GLU A 124 8.98 4.33 -26.76
N SER A 125 9.70 4.29 -27.86
CA SER A 125 11.14 4.11 -27.87
C SER A 125 11.80 5.25 -28.64
N PRO A 126 12.16 6.36 -27.97
CA PRO A 126 13.04 7.37 -28.54
C PRO A 126 14.46 6.80 -28.66
N ASN A 127 15.02 6.91 -29.86
CA ASN A 127 16.42 6.63 -30.14
C ASN A 127 17.05 7.88 -30.77
N SER A 128 18.13 8.40 -30.19
CA SER A 128 18.93 9.46 -30.80
C SER A 128 20.36 8.97 -31.05
N ASN A 129 20.78 9.06 -32.30
CA ASN A 129 22.20 9.06 -32.67
C ASN A 129 22.60 10.52 -32.92
N ALA A 130 23.47 11.08 -32.06
CA ALA A 130 24.05 12.39 -32.32
C ALA A 130 25.21 12.23 -33.32
N THR A 131 25.11 12.89 -34.47
CA THR A 131 26.12 12.82 -35.54
C THR A 131 26.69 14.18 -35.96
N SER A 132 26.22 15.30 -35.38
CA SER A 132 26.73 16.63 -35.73
C SER A 132 26.63 17.64 -34.59
N TYR A 133 27.64 18.52 -34.53
CA TYR A 133 27.66 19.74 -33.73
C TYR A 133 27.39 20.92 -34.66
N ASP A 134 26.73 21.96 -34.15
CA ASP A 134 26.60 23.22 -34.89
C ASP A 134 27.89 24.06 -34.84
N GLU A 135 27.92 25.17 -35.57
CA GLU A 135 29.06 26.09 -35.67
C GLU A 135 29.49 26.70 -34.33
N ASN A 136 28.65 26.60 -33.29
CA ASN A 136 28.91 27.10 -31.94
C ASN A 136 29.22 25.96 -30.94
N GLY A 137 29.33 24.71 -31.40
CA GLY A 137 29.66 23.55 -30.59
C GLY A 137 28.47 22.94 -29.82
N TYR A 138 27.22 23.29 -30.15
CA TYR A 138 26.04 22.66 -29.56
C TYR A 138 25.69 21.35 -30.29
N ILE A 139 25.25 20.35 -29.52
CA ILE A 139 24.81 19.05 -30.05
C ILE A 139 23.39 19.18 -30.61
N ASN A 140 23.19 18.83 -31.88
CA ASN A 140 21.85 18.80 -32.49
C ASN A 140 21.28 17.37 -32.45
N TYR A 141 20.17 17.18 -31.74
CA TYR A 141 19.51 15.87 -31.58
C TYR A 141 18.33 15.72 -32.53
N GLN A 142 18.34 14.68 -33.37
CA GLN A 142 17.19 14.27 -34.20
C GLN A 142 16.71 12.88 -33.76
N PRO A 143 15.93 12.77 -32.67
CA PRO A 143 15.49 11.48 -32.17
C PRO A 143 14.47 10.85 -33.12
N LEU A 144 14.69 9.59 -33.49
CA LEU A 144 13.65 8.75 -34.08
C LEU A 144 12.73 8.28 -32.96
N LEU A 145 11.47 8.71 -33.00
CA LEU A 145 10.43 8.22 -32.10
C LEU A 145 9.67 7.09 -32.77
N SER A 146 9.74 5.90 -32.20
CA SER A 146 8.88 4.77 -32.58
C SER A 146 7.97 4.41 -31.42
N GLY A 147 6.78 3.86 -31.70
CA GLY A 147 5.88 3.47 -30.63
C GLY A 147 4.81 2.48 -31.06
N ARG A 148 4.21 1.82 -30.07
CA ARG A 148 3.14 0.84 -30.24
C ARG A 148 2.10 1.03 -29.17
N LYS A 149 0.84 1.13 -29.59
CA LYS A 149 -0.33 1.09 -28.71
C LYS A 149 -1.00 -0.28 -28.80
N GLN A 150 -1.35 -0.85 -27.66
CA GLN A 150 -2.01 -2.15 -27.58
C GLN A 150 -2.88 -2.25 -26.34
N GLN A 151 -3.78 -3.23 -26.32
CA GLN A 151 -4.54 -3.59 -25.13
C GLN A 151 -4.01 -4.91 -24.58
N VAL A 152 -3.84 -5.00 -23.27
CA VAL A 152 -3.32 -6.20 -22.61
C VAL A 152 -4.18 -6.58 -21.41
N GLU A 153 -4.07 -7.82 -20.98
CA GLU A 153 -4.56 -8.22 -19.67
C GLU A 153 -3.49 -7.96 -18.60
N ARG A 154 -3.91 -7.42 -17.46
CA ARG A 154 -3.06 -7.29 -16.26
C ARG A 154 -3.74 -7.88 -15.05
N SER A 155 -2.95 -8.49 -14.19
CA SER A 155 -3.40 -8.95 -12.87
C SER A 155 -2.45 -8.42 -11.80
N PHE A 156 -3.01 -8.03 -10.66
CA PHE A 156 -2.28 -7.56 -9.50
C PHE A 156 -2.79 -8.28 -8.25
N ARG A 157 -1.90 -8.54 -7.31
CA ARG A 157 -2.26 -9.05 -5.97
C ARG A 157 -2.01 -7.92 -4.98
N ILE A 158 -3.02 -7.63 -4.16
CA ILE A 158 -2.89 -6.63 -3.10
C ILE A 158 -1.82 -7.14 -2.12
N PRO A 159 -0.83 -6.32 -1.73
CA PRO A 159 0.17 -6.71 -0.75
C PRO A 159 -0.52 -7.13 0.55
N ARG A 160 -0.24 -8.38 0.96
CA ARG A 160 -0.79 -8.94 2.20
C ARG A 160 -0.33 -8.10 3.39
N TYR A 161 -1.27 -7.88 4.31
CA TYR A 161 -0.97 -7.35 5.64
C TYR A 161 -1.22 -8.47 6.65
N THR A 162 -0.24 -8.82 7.46
CA THR A 162 -0.42 -9.79 8.56
C THR A 162 0.05 -9.18 9.86
N ALA A 163 -0.69 -9.35 10.95
CA ALA A 163 -0.30 -8.89 12.25
C ALA A 163 -0.62 -9.91 13.34
N ALA A 164 0.27 -10.02 14.31
CA ALA A 164 0.02 -10.70 15.58
C ALA A 164 0.26 -9.69 16.70
N ALA A 165 -0.70 -9.56 17.61
CA ALA A 165 -0.61 -8.68 18.77
C ALA A 165 -0.94 -9.45 20.04
N LEU A 166 -0.06 -9.40 21.02
CA LEU A 166 -0.29 -9.92 22.37
C LEU A 166 -0.60 -8.74 23.28
N ASP A 167 -1.83 -8.71 23.78
CA ASP A 167 -2.32 -7.69 24.69
C ASP A 167 -2.34 -8.22 26.12
N TYR A 168 -1.91 -7.37 27.05
CA TYR A 168 -2.03 -7.56 28.48
C TYR A 168 -2.91 -6.45 29.06
N ARG A 169 -3.87 -6.78 29.91
CA ARG A 169 -4.70 -5.81 30.63
C ARG A 169 -4.75 -6.13 32.12
N TYR A 170 -4.46 -5.14 32.94
CA TYR A 170 -4.54 -5.22 34.38
C TYR A 170 -5.11 -3.92 34.94
N GLN A 171 -6.29 -4.01 35.57
CA GLN A 171 -7.06 -2.84 36.04
C GLN A 171 -7.21 -1.80 34.91
N ASP A 172 -6.79 -0.56 35.15
CA ASP A 172 -6.84 0.54 34.18
C ASP A 172 -5.67 0.54 33.19
N TRP A 173 -4.70 -0.36 33.33
CA TRP A 173 -3.53 -0.42 32.46
C TRP A 173 -3.67 -1.46 31.36
N GLY A 174 -3.14 -1.15 30.20
CA GLY A 174 -2.98 -2.07 29.09
C GLY A 174 -1.60 -1.97 28.46
N ALA A 175 -1.02 -3.08 28.05
CA ALA A 175 0.19 -3.15 27.25
C ALA A 175 -0.06 -4.03 26.02
N SER A 176 0.64 -3.76 24.92
CA SER A 176 0.53 -4.53 23.68
C SER A 176 1.89 -4.63 23.01
N VAL A 177 2.24 -5.84 22.57
CA VAL A 177 3.36 -6.09 21.66
C VAL A 177 2.76 -6.61 20.36
N GLN A 178 3.04 -5.92 19.25
CA GLN A 178 2.59 -6.30 17.92
C GLN A 178 3.77 -6.51 16.99
N VAL A 179 3.66 -7.50 16.11
CA VAL A 179 4.51 -7.65 14.92
C VAL A 179 3.59 -7.68 13.72
N ALA A 180 3.64 -6.62 12.91
CA ALA A 180 2.97 -6.56 11.63
C ALA A 180 3.94 -6.81 10.48
N ARG A 181 3.45 -7.30 9.34
CA ARG A 181 4.20 -7.41 8.09
C ARG A 181 3.37 -6.84 6.96
N TYR A 182 3.94 -5.89 6.23
CA TYR A 182 3.29 -5.21 5.10
C TYR A 182 4.28 -4.96 3.98
N ALA A 183 3.91 -5.35 2.75
CA ALA A 183 4.73 -5.11 1.55
C ALA A 183 6.19 -5.58 1.65
N GLY A 184 6.45 -6.65 2.41
CA GLY A 184 7.79 -7.21 2.63
C GLY A 184 8.46 -6.75 3.93
N GLU A 185 8.04 -5.61 4.48
CA GLU A 185 8.59 -5.00 5.69
C GLU A 185 7.95 -5.53 6.96
N THR A 186 8.76 -5.79 7.99
CA THR A 186 8.30 -6.19 9.33
C THR A 186 8.29 -4.96 10.24
N VAL A 187 7.17 -4.73 10.91
CA VAL A 187 6.91 -3.57 11.77
C VAL A 187 6.54 -4.04 13.17
N PRO A 188 7.54 -4.26 14.05
CA PRO A 188 7.34 -4.35 15.48
C PRO A 188 6.76 -3.05 16.04
N THR A 189 5.80 -3.17 16.95
CA THR A 189 5.21 -2.04 17.68
C THR A 189 5.01 -2.44 19.13
N PHE A 190 5.42 -1.56 20.04
CA PHE A 190 5.08 -1.66 21.46
C PHE A 190 4.10 -0.54 21.82
N SER A 191 3.12 -0.83 22.66
CA SER A 191 2.15 0.16 23.13
C SER A 191 1.82 -0.03 24.60
N VAL A 192 1.61 1.10 25.29
CA VAL A 192 1.08 1.15 26.66
C VAL A 192 -0.13 2.07 26.67
N SER A 193 -1.11 1.75 27.48
CA SER A 193 -2.32 2.54 27.63
C SER A 193 -2.77 2.59 29.09
N ARG A 194 -3.45 3.67 29.43
CA ARG A 194 -4.12 3.84 30.73
C ARG A 194 -5.51 4.43 30.55
N ARG A 195 -6.49 3.82 31.21
CA ARG A 195 -7.86 4.29 31.27
C ARG A 195 -8.06 5.24 32.44
N PHE A 196 -8.78 6.33 32.19
CA PHE A 196 -9.19 7.35 33.14
C PHE A 196 -10.71 7.57 32.99
N GLY A 197 -11.51 6.62 33.49
CA GLY A 197 -12.96 6.65 33.37
C GLY A 197 -13.43 6.63 31.91
N TRP A 198 -13.73 7.80 31.37
CA TRP A 198 -14.23 8.05 30.00
C TRP A 198 -13.14 8.20 28.94
N LEU A 199 -11.88 8.40 29.35
CA LEU A 199 -10.74 8.61 28.48
C LEU A 199 -9.78 7.42 28.54
N THR A 200 -9.20 7.00 27.41
CA THR A 200 -8.01 6.15 27.38
C THR A 200 -6.88 6.89 26.69
N VAL A 201 -5.73 6.98 27.35
CA VAL A 201 -4.50 7.52 26.77
C VAL A 201 -3.62 6.35 26.36
N ARG A 202 -3.03 6.42 25.17
CA ARG A 202 -2.11 5.41 24.63
C ARG A 202 -0.81 6.08 24.20
N ALA A 203 0.30 5.42 24.43
CA ALA A 203 1.58 5.73 23.79
C ALA A 203 2.08 4.48 23.04
N ASN A 204 2.76 4.68 21.91
CA ASN A 204 3.37 3.60 21.15
C ASN A 204 4.72 3.99 20.57
N VAL A 205 5.53 2.99 20.26
CA VAL A 205 6.76 3.11 19.48
C VAL A 205 6.77 2.03 18.39
N GLU A 206 7.21 2.37 17.18
CA GLU A 206 7.40 1.42 16.08
C GLU A 206 8.72 1.65 15.35
N THR A 207 9.28 0.56 14.83
CA THR A 207 10.68 0.54 14.34
C THR A 207 10.84 0.82 12.86
N ARG A 208 9.76 0.89 12.08
CA ARG A 208 9.87 1.12 10.63
C ARG A 208 10.34 2.54 10.33
N PHE A 209 9.80 3.50 11.06
CA PHE A 209 10.14 4.91 10.93
C PHE A 209 10.81 5.45 12.19
N ASP A 210 11.21 4.58 13.13
CA ASP A 210 11.74 4.95 14.44
C ASP A 210 10.88 6.04 15.11
N SER A 211 9.58 5.77 15.15
CA SER A 211 8.59 6.79 15.49
C SER A 211 7.85 6.47 16.78
N ALA A 212 7.46 7.54 17.48
CA ALA A 212 6.66 7.48 18.69
C ALA A 212 5.30 8.14 18.44
N GLY A 213 4.26 7.59 19.07
CA GLY A 213 2.90 8.11 18.95
C GLY A 213 2.18 8.23 20.27
N ILE A 214 1.21 9.13 20.30
CA ILE A 214 0.28 9.35 21.41
C ILE A 214 -1.13 9.35 20.85
N GLY A 215 -2.01 8.62 21.53
CA GLY A 215 -3.40 8.47 21.14
C GLY A 215 -4.36 8.72 22.30
N LEU A 216 -5.55 9.18 21.94
CA LEU A 216 -6.67 9.42 22.85
C LEU A 216 -7.88 8.66 22.33
N GLU A 217 -8.54 7.91 23.21
CA GLU A 217 -9.80 7.24 22.91
C GLU A 217 -10.91 7.74 23.86
N VAL A 218 -11.99 8.24 23.30
CA VAL A 218 -13.14 8.81 24.01
C VAL A 218 -14.43 8.26 23.40
N GLY A 219 -15.07 7.32 24.10
CA GLY A 219 -16.26 6.63 23.58
C GLY A 219 -16.00 5.99 22.22
N ASN A 220 -16.65 6.52 21.18
CA ASN A 220 -16.55 6.02 19.80
C ASN A 220 -15.43 6.68 18.99
N LEU A 221 -14.76 7.70 19.53
CA LEU A 221 -13.70 8.45 18.86
C LEU A 221 -12.32 7.93 19.27
N ARG A 222 -11.45 7.70 18.29
CA ARG A 222 -10.02 7.48 18.50
C ARG A 222 -9.20 8.43 17.64
N LEU A 223 -8.25 9.10 18.27
CA LEU A 223 -7.26 9.95 17.63
C LEU A 223 -5.87 9.39 17.92
N MET A 224 -5.00 9.32 16.93
CA MET A 224 -3.59 8.97 17.09
C MET A 224 -2.73 9.96 16.30
N LEU A 225 -1.72 10.51 16.96
CA LEU A 225 -0.66 11.29 16.34
C LEU A 225 0.66 10.53 16.50
N GLN A 226 1.44 10.42 15.43
CA GLN A 226 2.71 9.70 15.44
C GLN A 226 3.76 10.42 14.60
N SER A 227 5.00 10.46 15.10
CA SER A 227 6.12 11.09 14.40
C SER A 227 7.48 10.48 14.75
N ASP A 228 8.43 10.55 13.80
CA ASP A 228 9.84 10.17 13.97
C ASP A 228 10.69 11.25 14.67
N LYS A 229 10.14 12.45 14.86
CA LYS A 229 10.78 13.58 15.56
C LYS A 229 9.75 14.31 16.43
N LEU A 230 10.23 14.89 17.53
CA LEU A 230 9.44 15.78 18.38
C LEU A 230 9.25 17.16 17.74
N ASP A 231 10.29 17.66 17.07
CA ASP A 231 10.20 18.82 16.19
C ASP A 231 9.53 18.39 14.88
N LEU A 232 8.24 18.73 14.76
CA LEU A 232 7.44 18.33 13.61
C LEU A 232 8.06 18.84 12.32
N ASP A 233 8.61 20.05 12.25
CA ASP A 233 9.14 20.62 11.01
C ASP A 233 10.32 19.82 10.43
N ARG A 234 11.00 19.03 11.27
CA ARG A 234 12.10 18.13 10.89
C ARG A 234 11.68 16.67 10.72
N ALA A 235 10.42 16.34 11.02
CA ALA A 235 9.91 14.97 10.92
C ALA A 235 9.81 14.52 9.47
N ARG A 236 10.37 13.35 9.17
CA ARG A 236 10.27 12.69 7.86
C ARG A 236 9.03 11.80 7.77
N ALA A 237 8.51 11.36 8.92
CA ALA A 237 7.28 10.59 9.03
C ALA A 237 6.32 11.31 10.00
N ARG A 238 5.12 11.61 9.52
CA ARG A 238 4.02 12.16 10.32
C ARG A 238 2.75 11.40 9.98
N SER A 239 2.02 10.96 10.99
CA SER A 239 0.73 10.28 10.80
C SER A 239 -0.30 10.87 11.74
N LEU A 240 -1.48 11.15 11.18
CA LEU A 240 -2.69 11.45 11.91
C LEU A 240 -3.72 10.38 11.57
N GLN A 241 -4.23 9.68 12.57
CA GLN A 241 -5.26 8.67 12.40
C GLN A 241 -6.50 9.07 13.19
N LEU A 242 -7.63 9.11 12.51
CA LEU A 242 -8.94 9.40 13.09
C LEU A 242 -9.85 8.20 12.81
N HIS A 243 -10.38 7.60 13.87
CA HIS A 243 -11.36 6.52 13.77
C HIS A 243 -12.62 6.90 14.55
N TYR A 244 -13.77 6.66 13.95
CA TYR A 244 -15.06 6.86 14.58
C TYR A 244 -15.95 5.64 14.35
N HIS A 245 -16.49 5.07 15.43
CA HIS A 245 -17.37 3.90 15.37
C HIS A 245 -18.84 4.31 15.55
N LEU A 246 -19.69 4.04 14.55
CA LEU A 246 -21.14 4.19 14.67
C LEU A 246 -21.75 2.81 14.90
N SER A 247 -22.48 2.66 16.00
CA SER A 247 -23.34 1.51 16.24
C SER A 247 -24.78 1.94 15.95
N PHE A 248 -25.49 1.21 15.10
CA PHE A 248 -26.92 1.38 14.82
C PHE A 248 -27.68 0.17 15.35
#